data_AF-A0A259KSC8-F1
#
_entry.id   AF-A0A259KSC8-F1
#
_cell.length_a   1.000
_cell.length_b   1.000
_cell.length_c   1.000
_cell.angle_alpha   90.00
_cell.angle_beta   90.00
_cell.angle_gamma   90.00
#
_symmetry.space_group_name_H-M   'P 1'
#
loop_
_entity.id
_entity.type
_entity.pdbx_description
1 polymer ?
#
loop_
_entity_poly.entity_id
_entity_poly.type
_entity_poly.pdbx_seq_one_letter_code
_entity_poly.pdbx_strand_id
1 'polypeptide(L)'
;MTPFGRRVRELRARKGVTLSEMAHAVGVTPTYLSALENGKRGRPTWPLVQRVIAYFNVIWDEAEDLQRLAEVSHPRVTVDTAGLTPEATELAVLPPEAVAELLGRLKILRRRA
;
A
#
# COMPACT_ATOMS: atom_id res chain seq x y z
N MET A 1 -6.89 -2.87 1.60
CA MET A 1 -5.97 -2.57 0.48
C MET A 1 -4.83 -1.71 0.98
N THR A 2 -3.58 -2.09 0.68
CA THR A 2 -2.38 -1.31 1.04
C THR A 2 -2.15 -0.16 0.04
N PRO A 3 -1.40 0.89 0.41
CA PRO A 3 -1.09 2.00 -0.50
C PRO A 3 -0.41 1.54 -1.81
N PHE A 4 0.54 0.61 -1.73
CA PHE A 4 1.19 0.04 -2.91
C PHE A 4 0.22 -0.77 -3.79
N GLY A 5 -0.58 -1.64 -3.17
CA GLY A 5 -1.57 -2.45 -3.89
C GLY A 5 -2.58 -1.57 -4.65
N ARG A 6 -3.02 -0.48 -4.03
CA ARG A 6 -3.86 0.55 -4.68
C ARG A 6 -3.16 1.13 -5.90
N ARG A 7 -1.91 1.60 -5.73
CA ARG A 7 -1.17 2.27 -6.82
C ARG A 7 -0.91 1.33 -8.00
N VAL A 8 -0.57 0.08 -7.74
CA VAL A 8 -0.40 -0.96 -8.75
C VAL A 8 -1.70 -1.17 -9.53
N ARG A 9 -2.84 -1.29 -8.83
CA ARG A 9 -4.15 -1.44 -9.46
C ARG A 9 -4.53 -0.24 -10.34
N GLU A 10 -4.22 0.97 -9.89
CA GLU A 10 -4.42 2.21 -10.67
C GLU A 10 -3.56 2.24 -11.93
N LEU A 11 -2.26 1.93 -11.82
CA LEU A 11 -1.35 1.82 -12.96
C LEU A 11 -1.83 0.77 -13.97
N ARG A 12 -2.26 -0.39 -13.49
CA ARG A 12 -2.81 -1.46 -14.33
C ARG A 12 -4.06 -1.01 -15.08
N ALA A 13 -4.99 -0.36 -14.39
CA ALA A 13 -6.21 0.18 -14.99
C ALA A 13 -5.90 1.27 -16.02
N ARG A 14 -4.97 2.19 -15.73
CA ARG A 14 -4.53 3.24 -16.67
C ARG A 14 -3.90 2.66 -17.93
N LYS A 15 -3.11 1.57 -17.81
CA LYS A 15 -2.51 0.88 -18.96
C LYS A 15 -3.51 0.01 -19.73
N GLY A 16 -4.69 -0.25 -19.19
CA GLY A 16 -5.75 -1.04 -19.84
C GLY A 16 -5.46 -2.54 -19.94
N VAL A 17 -4.56 -3.07 -19.10
CA VAL A 17 -4.17 -4.49 -19.14
C VAL A 17 -4.93 -5.32 -18.12
N THR A 18 -5.18 -6.59 -18.45
CA THR A 18 -5.79 -7.54 -17.55
C THR A 18 -4.84 -7.89 -16.40
N LEU A 19 -5.42 -8.41 -15.31
CA LEU A 19 -4.65 -8.87 -14.17
C LEU A 19 -3.70 -10.03 -14.54
N SER A 20 -4.13 -10.94 -15.41
CA SER A 20 -3.30 -12.07 -15.85
C SER A 20 -2.13 -11.63 -16.72
N GLU A 21 -2.35 -10.72 -17.68
CA GLU A 21 -1.26 -10.20 -18.54
C GLU A 21 -0.18 -9.51 -17.72
N MET A 22 -0.58 -8.62 -16.80
CA MET A 22 0.37 -7.95 -15.93
C MET A 22 1.10 -8.95 -15.04
N ALA A 23 0.39 -9.91 -14.43
CA ALA A 23 1.01 -10.88 -13.53
C ALA A 23 2.12 -11.66 -14.25
N HIS A 24 1.87 -12.15 -15.46
CA HIS A 24 2.89 -12.81 -16.28
C HIS A 24 4.05 -11.87 -16.61
N ALA A 25 3.77 -10.64 -17.03
CA ALA A 25 4.81 -9.68 -17.42
C ALA A 25 5.73 -9.28 -16.25
N VAL A 26 5.19 -9.16 -15.03
CA VAL A 26 6.00 -8.86 -13.83
C VAL A 26 6.49 -10.13 -13.13
N GLY A 27 6.29 -11.31 -13.73
CA GLY A 27 6.80 -12.61 -13.24
C GLY A 27 6.24 -13.06 -11.90
N VAL A 28 4.92 -12.94 -11.70
CA VAL A 28 4.17 -13.47 -10.54
C VAL A 28 2.90 -14.18 -10.99
N THR A 29 2.24 -14.92 -10.10
CA THR A 29 0.96 -15.54 -10.42
C THR A 29 -0.19 -14.52 -10.38
N PRO A 30 -1.27 -14.70 -11.16
CA PRO A 30 -2.47 -13.88 -11.04
C PRO A 30 -3.02 -13.83 -9.61
N THR A 31 -3.03 -14.96 -8.91
CA THR A 31 -3.45 -15.03 -7.50
C THR A 31 -2.58 -14.15 -6.60
N TYR A 32 -1.26 -14.14 -6.82
CA TYR A 32 -0.35 -13.28 -6.06
C TYR A 32 -0.62 -11.81 -6.34
N LEU A 33 -0.73 -11.41 -7.62
CA LEU A 33 -1.00 -10.02 -7.99
C LEU A 33 -2.37 -9.54 -7.46
N SER A 34 -3.40 -10.37 -7.53
CA SER A 34 -4.71 -10.08 -6.93
C SER A 34 -4.62 -9.87 -5.43
N ALA A 35 -3.92 -10.76 -4.71
CA ALA A 35 -3.76 -10.62 -3.27
C ALA A 35 -2.93 -9.37 -2.90
N LEU A 36 -1.93 -9.01 -3.71
CA LEU A 36 -1.14 -7.78 -3.57
C LEU A 36 -2.01 -6.52 -3.76
N GLU A 37 -2.76 -6.44 -4.87
CA GLU A 37 -3.66 -5.31 -5.16
C GLU A 37 -4.73 -5.12 -4.08
N ASN A 38 -5.21 -6.21 -3.48
CA ASN A 38 -6.21 -6.15 -2.42
C ASN A 38 -5.59 -5.92 -1.03
N GLY A 39 -4.27 -5.84 -0.90
CA GLY A 39 -3.56 -5.65 0.37
C GLY A 39 -3.59 -6.88 1.29
N LYS A 40 -3.75 -8.07 0.72
CA LYS A 40 -3.69 -9.37 1.43
C LYS A 40 -2.28 -9.98 1.42
N ARG A 41 -1.28 -9.26 0.89
CA ARG A 41 0.13 -9.65 0.88
C ARG A 41 0.97 -8.69 1.73
N GLY A 42 2.06 -9.25 2.26
CA GLY A 42 3.07 -8.51 3.02
C GLY A 42 3.81 -7.49 2.17
N ARG A 43 4.89 -6.93 2.73
CA ARG A 43 5.74 -5.97 2.03
C ARG A 43 6.24 -6.59 0.72
N PRO A 44 5.99 -5.97 -0.44
CA PRO A 44 6.50 -6.48 -1.71
C PRO A 44 8.03 -6.47 -1.69
N THR A 45 8.64 -7.48 -2.30
CA THR A 45 10.10 -7.59 -2.35
C THR A 45 10.68 -6.55 -3.30
N TRP A 46 11.91 -6.11 -3.04
CA TRP A 46 12.60 -5.15 -3.92
C TRP A 46 12.62 -5.59 -5.39
N PRO A 47 12.93 -6.86 -5.75
CA PRO A 47 12.86 -7.31 -7.15
C PRO A 47 11.47 -7.21 -7.78
N LEU A 48 10.39 -7.39 -7.01
CA LEU A 48 9.04 -7.20 -7.51
C LEU A 48 8.77 -5.73 -7.80
N VAL A 49 9.17 -4.83 -6.89
CA VAL A 49 8.99 -3.39 -7.07
C VAL A 49 9.73 -2.91 -8.32
N GLN A 50 10.97 -3.37 -8.54
CA GLN A 50 11.74 -3.03 -9.75
C GLN A 50 11.06 -3.53 -11.04
N ARG A 51 10.54 -4.76 -11.06
CA ARG A 51 9.79 -5.29 -12.21
C ARG A 51 8.53 -4.48 -12.49
N VAL A 52 7.82 -4.02 -11.46
CA VAL A 52 6.64 -3.15 -11.60
C VAL A 52 7.04 -1.78 -12.17
N ILE A 53 8.10 -1.17 -11.66
CA ILE A 53 8.63 0.11 -12.16
C ILE A 53 8.99 0.00 -13.65
N ALA A 54 9.76 -1.03 -14.00
CA ALA A 54 10.15 -1.30 -15.38
C ALA A 54 8.93 -1.56 -16.29
N TYR A 55 7.97 -2.36 -15.83
CA TYR A 55 6.77 -2.69 -16.60
C TYR A 55 5.91 -1.46 -16.95
N PHE A 56 5.83 -0.49 -16.04
CA PHE A 56 5.09 0.75 -16.28
C PHE A 56 5.94 1.88 -16.87
N ASN A 57 7.25 1.65 -17.06
CA ASN A 57 8.20 2.65 -17.56
C ASN A 57 8.11 3.99 -16.79
N VAL A 58 7.93 3.91 -15.47
CA VAL A 58 7.87 5.09 -14.61
C VAL A 58 9.29 5.52 -14.24
N ILE A 59 9.51 6.83 -14.22
CA ILE A 59 10.83 7.44 -14.04
C ILE A 59 10.81 8.39 -12.82
N TRP A 60 12.01 8.68 -12.29
CA TRP A 60 12.23 9.69 -11.25
C TRP A 60 11.23 9.56 -10.08
N ASP A 61 10.50 10.65 -9.79
CA ASP A 61 9.61 10.81 -8.66
C ASP A 61 8.54 9.70 -8.57
N GLU A 62 8.00 9.23 -9.70
CA GLU A 62 6.97 8.19 -9.68
C GLU A 62 7.55 6.82 -9.29
N ALA A 63 8.80 6.56 -9.65
CA ALA A 63 9.52 5.34 -9.24
C ALA A 63 9.87 5.39 -7.74
N GLU A 64 10.35 6.54 -7.26
CA GLU A 64 10.63 6.77 -5.84
C GLU A 64 9.35 6.64 -5.00
N ASP A 65 8.24 7.21 -5.47
CA ASP A 65 6.95 7.07 -4.81
C ASP A 65 6.49 5.61 -4.74
N LEU A 66 6.65 4.83 -5.81
CA LEU A 66 6.33 3.40 -5.79
C LEU A 66 7.18 2.64 -4.77
N GLN A 67 8.47 2.96 -4.68
CA GLN A 67 9.36 2.36 -3.69
C GLN A 67 8.89 2.71 -2.27
N ARG A 68 8.68 3.99 -1.98
CA ARG A 68 8.19 4.46 -0.68
C ARG A 68 6.86 3.82 -0.30
N LEU A 69 5.91 3.75 -1.23
CA LEU A 69 4.63 3.07 -1.01
C LEU A 69 4.81 1.59 -0.70
N ALA A 70 5.75 0.91 -1.38
CA ALA A 70 6.08 -0.47 -1.08
C ALA A 70 6.62 -0.63 0.35
N GLU A 71 7.45 0.28 0.83
CA GLU A 71 8.04 0.20 2.18
C GLU A 71 6.99 0.25 3.29
N VAL A 72 6.02 1.15 3.16
CA VAL A 72 4.92 1.33 4.13
C VAL A 72 3.77 0.34 3.93
N SER A 73 3.81 -0.48 2.87
CA SER A 73 2.74 -1.42 2.54
C SER A 73 2.91 -2.74 3.26
N HIS A 74 2.62 -2.73 4.55
CA HIS A 74 2.51 -3.94 5.36
C HIS A 74 1.07 -4.05 5.92
N PRO A 75 0.36 -5.17 5.71
CA PRO A 75 -1.05 -5.28 6.10
C PRO A 75 -1.26 -5.37 7.61
N ARG A 76 -0.21 -5.68 8.40
CA ARG A 76 -0.24 -5.73 9.86
C ARG A 76 0.95 -4.98 10.41
N VAL A 77 0.77 -3.73 10.82
CA VAL A 77 1.87 -2.93 11.39
C VAL A 77 1.87 -3.12 12.91
N THR A 78 3.05 -3.31 13.49
CA THR A 78 3.25 -3.25 14.94
C THR A 78 3.63 -1.83 15.32
N VAL A 79 2.98 -1.27 16.34
CA VAL A 79 3.33 0.02 16.92
C VAL A 79 3.93 -0.25 18.29
N ASP A 80 5.20 0.11 18.47
CA ASP A 80 5.85 0.04 19.78
C ASP A 80 5.44 1.26 20.61
N THR A 81 4.76 1.01 21.73
CA THR A 81 4.29 2.06 22.65
C THR A 81 5.04 2.06 23.98
N ALA A 82 6.15 1.31 24.08
CA ALA A 82 6.97 1.30 25.29
C ALA A 82 7.47 2.72 25.63
N GLY A 83 7.22 3.15 26.86
CA GLY A 83 7.60 4.50 27.34
C GLY A 83 6.70 5.63 26.84
N LEU A 84 5.62 5.34 26.10
CA LEU A 84 4.61 6.33 25.72
C LEU A 84 3.49 6.43 26.78
N THR A 85 2.58 7.39 26.59
CA THR A 85 1.42 7.56 27.49
C THR A 85 0.40 6.43 27.32
N PRO A 86 -0.48 6.19 28.32
CA PRO A 86 -1.55 5.20 28.21
C PRO A 86 -2.44 5.41 26.96
N GLU A 87 -2.77 6.66 26.64
CA GLU A 87 -3.61 7.02 25.49
C GLU A 87 -2.95 6.62 24.16
N ALA A 88 -1.62 6.63 24.08
CA ALA A 88 -0.90 6.17 22.89
C ALA A 88 -1.04 4.66 22.69
N THR A 89 -1.07 3.88 23.77
CA THR A 89 -1.34 2.44 23.70
C THR A 89 -2.79 2.17 23.32
N GLU A 90 -3.75 2.89 23.88
CA GLU A 90 -5.16 2.79 23.51
C GLU A 90 -5.38 3.11 22.02
N LEU A 91 -4.71 4.14 21.51
CA LEU A 91 -4.74 4.51 20.10
C LEU A 91 -4.17 3.39 19.21
N ALA A 92 -3.07 2.76 19.63
CA ALA A 92 -2.40 1.71 18.86
C ALA A 92 -3.24 0.42 18.73
N VAL A 93 -4.15 0.16 19.67
CA VAL A 93 -5.01 -1.04 19.69
C VAL A 93 -6.44 -0.80 19.18
N LEU A 94 -6.71 0.36 18.58
CA LEU A 94 -8.05 0.68 18.09
C LEU A 94 -8.57 -0.37 17.09
N PRO A 95 -9.86 -0.73 17.16
CA PRO A 95 -10.46 -1.63 16.20
C PRO A 95 -10.57 -0.95 14.82
N PRO A 96 -10.65 -1.72 13.71
CA PRO A 96 -10.64 -1.17 12.36
C PRO A 96 -11.67 -0.07 12.08
N GLU A 97 -12.88 -0.20 12.64
CA GLU A 97 -13.96 0.78 12.55
C GLU A 97 -13.60 2.12 13.19
N ALA A 98 -12.94 2.11 14.36
CA ALA A 98 -12.49 3.31 15.04
C ALA A 98 -11.32 3.99 14.28
N VAL A 99 -10.42 3.19 13.68
CA VAL A 99 -9.37 3.72 12.81
C VAL A 99 -9.96 4.42 11.59
N ALA A 100 -11.01 3.83 10.97
CA ALA A 100 -11.68 4.44 9.83
C ALA A 100 -12.36 5.77 10.19
N GLU A 101 -13.03 5.84 11.35
CA GLU A 101 -13.64 7.06 11.85
C GLU A 101 -12.59 8.15 12.12
N LEU A 102 -11.51 7.80 12.82
CA LEU A 102 -10.41 8.71 13.14
C LEU A 102 -9.79 9.30 11.86
N LEU A 103 -9.53 8.47 10.85
CA LEU A 103 -9.05 8.91 9.54
C LEU A 103 -10.03 9.88 8.85
N GLY A 104 -11.34 9.68 9.02
CA GLY A 104 -12.37 10.60 8.53
C GLY A 104 -12.27 11.98 9.20
N ARG A 105 -12.19 11.99 10.54
CA ARG A 105 -12.05 13.22 11.33
C ARG A 105 -10.75 13.98 10.98
N LEU A 106 -9.63 13.28 10.88
CA LEU A 106 -8.33 13.87 10.52
C LEU A 106 -8.34 14.54 9.13
N LYS A 107 -9.01 13.94 8.13
CA LYS A 107 -9.16 14.54 6.80
C LYS A 107 -9.95 15.83 6.82
N ILE A 108 -10.97 15.94 7.67
CA ILE A 108 -11.76 17.16 7.83
C ILE A 108 -10.90 18.27 8.43
N LEU A 109 -10.14 17.96 9.48
CA LEU A 109 -9.23 18.92 10.11
C LEU A 109 -8.16 19.43 9.14
N ARG A 110 -7.53 18.53 8.36
CA ARG A 110 -6.52 18.88 7.37
C ARG A 110 -7.02 19.74 6.20
N ARG A 111 -8.33 19.79 5.95
CA ARG A 111 -8.92 20.64 4.90
C ARG A 111 -9.28 22.04 5.40
N ARG A 112 -9.22 22.26 6.71
CA ARG A 112 -9.55 23.54 7.36
C ARG A 112 -8.32 24.33 7.80
N ALA A 113 -7.14 23.73 7.69
CA ALA A 113 -5.84 24.36 7.91
C ALA A 113 -5.18 24.65 6.55
#